data_AF-A0AAN0RKP8-F1
#
_entry.id   AF-A0AAN0RKP8-F1
#
_cell.length_a   1.000
_cell.length_b   1.000
_cell.length_c   1.000
_cell.angle_alpha   90.00
_cell.angle_beta   90.00
_cell.angle_gamma   90.00
#
_symmetry.space_group_name_H-M   'P 1'
#
loop_
_entity.id
_entity.type
_entity.pdbx_description
1 polymer ?
#
loop_
_entity_poly.entity_id
_entity_poly.type
_entity_poly.pdbx_seq_one_letter_code
_entity_poly.pdbx_strand_id
1 'polypeptide(L)'
;MMETRKIQEICLSHGVSLAAAALQFPLAHLAVTSVIPGGAKPEQVTQNISSAQAHIPAKLWQDLMQSGLIETDAPVPDLRWQPASRSPLV
;
A
#
# COMPACT_ATOMS: atom_id res chain seq x y z
N MET A 1 -6.52 11.89 12.96
CA MET A 1 -6.73 10.45 13.27
C MET A 1 -7.90 9.80 12.50
N MET A 2 -8.77 10.54 11.80
CA MET A 2 -9.93 9.94 11.10
C MET A 2 -9.57 9.23 9.78
N GLU A 3 -8.57 9.72 9.03
CA GLU A 3 -8.22 9.16 7.72
C GLU A 3 -7.70 7.71 7.82
N THR A 4 -6.86 7.40 8.81
CA THR A 4 -6.38 6.02 9.03
C THR A 4 -7.52 5.02 9.26
N ARG A 5 -8.60 5.45 9.95
CA ARG A 5 -9.77 4.61 10.19
C ARG A 5 -10.52 4.31 8.88
N LYS A 6 -10.68 5.30 8.00
CA LYS A 6 -11.32 5.10 6.69
C LYS A 6 -10.50 4.15 5.82
N ILE A 7 -9.17 4.31 5.80
CA ILE A 7 -8.29 3.37 5.08
C ILE A 7 -8.47 1.97 5.63
N GLN A 8 -8.50 1.81 6.96
CA GLN A 8 -8.72 0.51 7.60
C GLN A 8 -10.08 -0.09 7.23
N GLU A 9 -11.16 0.69 7.23
CA GLU A 9 -12.50 0.23 6.86
C GLU A 9 -12.55 -0.27 5.41
N ILE A 10 -11.90 0.44 4.48
CA ILE A 10 -11.77 -0.01 3.07
C ILE A 10 -10.90 -1.27 2.98
N CYS A 11 -9.76 -1.36 3.66
CA CYS A 11 -8.97 -2.58 3.63
C CYS A 11 -9.77 -3.80 4.12
N LEU A 12 -10.50 -3.63 5.23
CA LEU A 12 -11.32 -4.69 5.81
C LEU A 12 -12.48 -5.13 4.91
N SER A 13 -13.11 -4.21 4.16
CA SER A 13 -14.19 -4.57 3.22
C SER A 13 -13.71 -5.47 2.07
N HIS A 14 -12.41 -5.44 1.77
CA HIS A 14 -11.73 -6.31 0.81
C HIS A 14 -11.06 -7.54 1.45
N GLY A 15 -11.23 -7.75 2.76
CA GLY A 15 -10.58 -8.86 3.48
C GLY A 15 -9.06 -8.71 3.63
N VAL A 16 -8.53 -7.50 3.44
CA VAL A 16 -7.10 -7.20 3.51
C VAL A 16 -6.80 -6.47 4.81
N SER A 17 -5.67 -6.77 5.46
CA SER A 17 -5.25 -6.01 6.63
C SER A 17 -4.64 -4.67 6.22
N LEU A 18 -4.84 -3.63 7.02
CA LEU A 18 -4.18 -2.34 6.80
C LEU A 18 -2.66 -2.48 6.73
N ALA A 19 -2.08 -3.37 7.54
CA ALA A 19 -0.65 -3.64 7.54
C ALA A 19 -0.17 -4.21 6.19
N ALA A 20 -0.92 -5.14 5.58
CA ALA A 20 -0.58 -5.67 4.25
C ALA A 20 -0.59 -4.56 3.19
N ALA A 21 -1.64 -3.74 3.15
CA ALA A 21 -1.70 -2.60 2.23
C ALA A 21 -0.56 -1.61 2.45
N ALA A 22 -0.25 -1.27 3.70
CA ALA A 22 0.82 -0.33 4.04
C ALA A 22 2.22 -0.86 3.67
N LEU A 23 2.48 -2.17 3.79
CA LEU A 23 3.77 -2.75 3.40
C LEU A 23 3.94 -2.83 1.89
N GLN A 24 2.88 -3.14 1.15
CA GLN A 24 2.95 -3.37 -0.29
C GLN A 24 2.84 -2.07 -1.10
N PHE A 25 2.16 -1.03 -0.58
CA PHE A 25 1.95 0.22 -1.32
C PHE A 25 3.26 0.91 -1.76
N PRO A 26 4.28 1.13 -0.89
CA PRO A 26 5.51 1.80 -1.31
C PRO A 26 6.31 1.00 -2.34
N LEU A 27 6.22 -0.33 -2.30
CA LEU A 27 6.93 -1.23 -3.22
C LEU A 27 6.41 -1.15 -4.66
N ALA A 28 5.25 -0.53 -4.88
CA ALA A 28 4.75 -0.28 -6.24
C ALA A 28 5.52 0.82 -6.98
N HIS A 29 6.22 1.70 -6.25
CA HIS A 29 6.98 2.78 -6.88
C HIS A 29 8.38 2.29 -7.27
N LEU A 30 8.79 2.52 -8.53
CA LEU A 30 10.08 2.02 -9.07
C LEU A 30 11.33 2.51 -8.30
N ALA A 31 11.26 3.68 -7.68
CA ALA A 31 12.34 4.21 -6.83
C ALA A 31 12.49 3.49 -5.47
N VAL A 32 11.56 2.59 -5.10
CA VAL A 32 11.58 1.88 -3.81
C VAL A 32 12.04 0.45 -4.03
N THR A 33 13.27 0.16 -3.60
CA THR A 33 13.84 -1.20 -3.69
C THR A 33 13.38 -2.10 -2.54
N SER A 34 13.13 -1.54 -1.36
CA SER A 34 12.75 -2.31 -0.17
C SER A 34 11.96 -1.50 0.84
N VAL A 35 11.18 -2.20 1.67
CA VAL A 35 10.46 -1.68 2.84
C VAL A 35 10.92 -2.48 4.05
N ILE A 36 11.34 -1.80 5.12
CA ILE A 36 11.87 -2.43 6.34
C ILE A 36 10.84 -2.26 7.47
N PRO A 37 9.98 -3.26 7.73
CA PRO A 37 9.06 -3.21 8.86
C PRO A 37 9.77 -3.52 10.18
N GLY A 38 9.29 -2.95 11.28
CA GLY A 38 9.76 -3.30 12.62
C GLY A 38 9.42 -4.75 12.98
N GLY A 39 10.32 -5.42 13.72
CA GLY A 39 10.18 -6.84 14.07
C GLY A 39 10.87 -7.17 15.39
N ALA A 40 10.56 -6.44 16.45
CA ALA A 40 11.19 -6.58 17.77
C ALA A 40 10.91 -7.93 18.44
N LYS A 41 9.89 -8.67 17.97
CA LYS A 41 9.54 -10.02 18.42
C LYS A 41 9.43 -10.99 17.25
N PRO A 42 9.71 -12.29 17.42
CA PRO A 42 9.60 -13.30 16.36
C PRO A 42 8.21 -13.34 15.68
N GLU A 43 7.15 -13.13 16.45
CA GLU A 43 5.77 -13.14 15.92
C GLU A 43 5.55 -11.97 14.95
N GLN A 44 6.16 -10.81 15.21
CA GLN A 44 6.06 -9.65 14.33
C GLN A 44 6.76 -9.90 13.00
N VAL A 45 7.92 -10.57 13.00
CA VAL A 45 8.61 -10.98 11.77
C VAL A 45 7.72 -11.89 10.94
N THR A 46 7.09 -12.88 11.59
CA THR A 46 6.17 -13.81 10.92
C THR A 46 4.94 -13.09 10.34
N GLN A 47 4.35 -12.16 11.09
CA GLN A 47 3.23 -11.33 10.64
C GLN A 47 3.60 -10.40 9.48
N ASN A 48 4.79 -9.82 9.51
CA ASN A 48 5.29 -8.96 8.44
C ASN A 48 5.46 -9.75 7.14
N ILE A 49 6.03 -10.96 7.21
CA ILE A 49 6.19 -11.85 6.05
C ILE A 49 4.81 -12.20 5.48
N SER A 50 3.87 -12.61 6.33
CA SER A 50 2.50 -12.93 5.90
C SER A 50 1.80 -11.72 5.26
N SER A 51 1.98 -10.52 5.82
CA SER A 51 1.38 -9.28 5.29
C SER A 51 2.01 -8.84 3.97
N ALA A 52 3.32 -9.02 3.81
CA ALA A 52 4.05 -8.73 2.58
C ALA A 52 3.68 -9.67 1.42
N GLN A 53 3.20 -10.89 1.73
CA GLN A 53 2.79 -11.90 0.76
C GLN A 53 1.27 -11.99 0.56
N ALA A 54 0.49 -11.23 1.34
CA ALA A 54 -0.97 -11.25 1.24
C ALA A 54 -1.42 -10.81 -0.16
N HIS A 55 -2.38 -11.51 -0.73
CA HIS A 55 -3.01 -11.06 -1.98
C HIS A 55 -3.84 -9.80 -1.71
N ILE A 56 -3.59 -8.75 -2.49
CA ILE A 56 -4.36 -7.50 -2.41
C ILE A 56 -5.11 -7.31 -3.74
N PRO A 57 -6.46 -7.38 -3.74
CA PRO A 57 -7.23 -7.14 -4.95
C PRO A 57 -7.00 -5.73 -5.48
N ALA A 58 -6.81 -5.58 -6.81
CA ALA A 58 -6.64 -4.27 -7.45
C ALA A 58 -7.78 -3.27 -7.14
N LYS A 59 -8.99 -3.80 -6.86
CA LYS A 59 -10.16 -3.02 -6.48
C LYS A 59 -9.97 -2.25 -5.16
N LEU A 60 -9.20 -2.77 -4.20
CA LEU A 60 -8.87 -2.06 -2.96
C LEU A 60 -8.20 -0.72 -3.27
N TRP A 61 -7.20 -0.72 -4.16
CA TRP A 61 -6.48 0.50 -4.55
C TRP A 61 -7.39 1.49 -5.27
N GLN A 62 -8.27 1.01 -6.14
CA GLN A 62 -9.26 1.83 -6.84
C GLN A 62 -10.21 2.51 -5.86
N ASP A 63 -10.67 1.80 -4.84
CA ASP A 63 -11.58 2.36 -3.83
C ASP A 63 -10.88 3.39 -2.94
N LEU A 64 -9.60 3.16 -2.59
CA LEU A 64 -8.78 4.16 -1.90
C LEU A 64 -8.61 5.44 -2.75
N MET A 65 -8.33 5.32 -4.05
CA MET A 65 -8.26 6.47 -4.97
C MET A 65 -9.60 7.21 -5.08
N GLN A 66 -10.71 6.47 -5.25
CA GLN A 66 -12.06 7.05 -5.36
C GLN A 66 -12.49 7.78 -4.08
N SER A 67 -12.03 7.30 -2.92
CA SER A 67 -12.27 7.94 -1.63
C SER A 67 -11.38 9.16 -1.36
N GLY A 68 -10.41 9.46 -2.24
CA GLY A 68 -9.45 10.55 -2.06
C GLY A 68 -8.42 10.30 -0.95
N LEU A 69 -8.27 9.05 -0.50
CA LEU A 69 -7.33 8.66 0.56
C LEU A 69 -5.91 8.44 0.04
N ILE A 70 -5.77 8.18 -1.27
CA ILE A 70 -4.50 8.19 -2.00
C ILE A 70 -4.70 8.91 -3.33
N GLU A 71 -3.61 9.46 -3.89
CA GLU A 71 -3.66 10.18 -5.17
C GLU A 71 -4.08 9.26 -6.32
N THR A 72 -4.83 9.80 -7.28
CA THR A 72 -5.33 9.04 -8.45
C THR A 72 -4.22 8.60 -9.40
N ASP A 73 -3.05 9.23 -9.35
CA ASP A 73 -1.85 8.88 -10.10
C ASP A 73 -0.82 8.12 -9.24
N ALA A 74 -1.17 7.69 -8.02
CA ALA A 74 -0.27 6.95 -7.16
C ALA A 74 0.09 5.60 -7.81
N PRO A 75 1.37 5.18 -7.78
CA PRO A 75 1.73 3.82 -8.15
C PRO A 75 1.14 2.86 -7.14
N VAL A 76 0.45 1.84 -7.64
CA VAL A 76 -0.10 0.75 -6.82
C VAL A 76 0.25 -0.59 -7.47
N PRO A 77 0.34 -1.68 -6.69
CA PRO A 77 0.63 -3.00 -7.23
C PRO A 77 -0.34 -3.39 -8.36
N ASP A 78 0.16 -4.14 -9.34
CA ASP A 78 -0.57 -4.66 -10.50
C ASP A 78 -1.14 -3.63 -11.50
N LEU A 79 -1.08 -2.33 -11.20
CA LEU A 79 -1.39 -1.25 -12.13
C LEU A 79 -0.10 -0.66 -12.68
N ARG A 80 0.04 -0.67 -14.02
CA ARG A 80 1.22 -0.10 -14.70
C ARG A 80 1.23 1.42 -14.53
N TRP A 81 1.90 1.88 -13.49
CA TRP A 81 2.17 3.28 -13.27
C TRP A 81 3.09 3.85 -14.35
N GLN A 82 2.76 5.02 -14.88
CA GLN A 82 3.60 5.79 -15.80
C GLN A 82 3.92 7.13 -15.14
N PRO A 83 5.20 7.53 -15.03
CA PRO A 83 5.54 8.84 -14.48
C PRO A 83 4.99 9.93 -15.40
N ALA A 84 3.92 10.61 -14.98
CA ALA A 84 3.45 11.82 -15.64
C ALA A 84 4.47 12.93 -15.37
N SER A 85 5.30 13.25 -16.36
CA SER A 85 6.08 14.48 -16.62
C SER A 85 6.43 15.40 -15.42
N ARG A 86 6.74 14.89 -14.23
CA ARG A 86 7.30 15.70 -13.16
C ARG A 86 8.71 16.02 -13.59
N SER A 87 8.93 17.30 -13.93
CA SER A 87 10.25 17.86 -14.20
C SER A 87 11.23 17.29 -13.17
N PRO A 88 12.41 16.79 -13.58
CA PRO A 88 13.37 16.25 -12.63
C PRO A 88 13.58 17.29 -11.55
N LEU A 89 13.55 16.85 -10.30
CA LEU A 89 13.99 17.65 -9.17
C LEU A 89 15.46 17.99 -9.45
N VAL A 90 15.68 19.17 -10.04
CA VAL A 90 16.97 19.86 -10.10
C VAL A 90 17.17 20.55 -8.76
#